data_AF-T2SEX5-F1
#
_entry.id   AF-T2SEX5-F1
#
_cell.length_a   1.000
_cell.length_b   1.000
_cell.length_c   1.000
_cell.angle_alpha   90.00
_cell.angle_beta   90.00
_cell.angle_gamma   90.00
#
_symmetry.space_group_name_H-M   'P 1'
#
loop_
_entity.id
_entity.type
_entity.pdbx_description
1 polymer ?
#
loop_
_entity_poly.entity_id
_entity_poly.type
_entity_poly.pdbx_seq_one_letter_code
_entity_poly.pdbx_strand_id
1 'polypeptide(L)'
;MHSQRIAPYKTLILNELCYYPLELDLTPFNALVFTSKNAVFSLLETLKHSPKLKALQNIPAYALSEPTAKTLQNHHFKTAFIGKKAHGKEFAKEIIPLLEEKSVLYLRAKDIVSSLDAILLEHGINLKQAVVYENKLKHLTLSEQNALKPKENSILIFTAISHAKAFLHYFEFLKITPPSALATRPLLI
;
A
#
# COMPACT_ATOMS: atom_id res chain seq x y z
N MET A 1 -4.30 -13.47 9.37
CA MET A 1 -4.68 -12.04 9.24
C MET A 1 -4.19 -11.54 7.90
N HIS A 2 -5.10 -11.07 7.05
CA HIS A 2 -4.77 -10.65 5.69
C HIS A 2 -5.76 -9.58 5.22
N SER A 3 -5.46 -8.90 4.12
CA SER A 3 -6.35 -7.95 3.46
C SER A 3 -7.39 -8.62 2.52
N GLN A 4 -7.30 -9.93 2.32
CA GLN A 4 -8.11 -10.71 1.37
C GLN A 4 -8.27 -12.13 1.89
N ARG A 5 -9.40 -12.77 1.60
CA ARG A 5 -9.69 -14.15 2.03
C ARG A 5 -8.76 -15.14 1.33
N ILE A 6 -8.15 -16.03 2.10
CA ILE A 6 -7.32 -17.14 1.58
C ILE A 6 -8.05 -18.44 1.88
N ALA A 7 -8.77 -18.98 0.90
CA ALA A 7 -9.48 -20.25 1.06
C ALA A 7 -8.51 -21.44 1.09
N PRO A 8 -8.80 -22.52 1.85
CA PRO A 8 -9.97 -22.71 2.72
C PRO A 8 -9.79 -22.12 4.14
N TYR A 9 -8.68 -21.43 4.42
CA TYR A 9 -8.30 -21.01 5.76
C TYR A 9 -9.19 -19.87 6.32
N LYS A 10 -9.45 -19.91 7.64
CA LYS A 10 -10.10 -18.79 8.35
C LYS A 10 -9.21 -17.55 8.22
N THR A 11 -9.74 -16.52 7.55
CA THR A 11 -9.03 -15.26 7.34
C THR A 11 -9.78 -14.14 8.05
N LEU A 12 -9.08 -13.44 8.94
CA LEU A 12 -9.57 -12.21 9.56
C LEU A 12 -9.07 -11.01 8.75
N ILE A 13 -10.02 -10.22 8.26
CA ILE A 13 -9.81 -8.98 7.52
C ILE A 13 -10.31 -7.82 8.39
N LEU A 14 -9.42 -7.33 9.25
CA LEU A 14 -9.71 -6.33 10.29
C LEU A 14 -9.46 -4.89 9.84
N ASN A 15 -8.90 -4.73 8.65
CA ASN A 15 -8.65 -3.43 8.04
C ASN A 15 -9.48 -3.26 6.77
N GLU A 16 -9.72 -2.01 6.41
CA GLU A 16 -10.36 -1.62 5.16
C GLU A 16 -9.60 -0.48 4.49
N LEU A 17 -9.73 -0.40 3.16
CA LEU A 17 -9.14 0.67 2.38
C LEU A 17 -10.20 1.75 2.16
N CYS A 18 -9.86 2.98 2.54
CA CYS A 18 -10.63 4.17 2.17
C CYS A 18 -9.88 4.88 1.05
N TYR A 19 -10.59 5.26 -0.01
CA TYR A 19 -10.03 5.98 -1.16
C TYR A 19 -10.43 7.46 -1.13
N TYR A 20 -9.50 8.31 -1.53
CA TYR A 20 -9.64 9.75 -1.58
C TYR A 20 -9.53 10.24 -3.02
N PRO A 21 -10.46 11.09 -3.47
CA PRO A 21 -10.39 11.70 -4.80
C PRO A 21 -9.09 12.50 -4.99
N LEU A 22 -8.57 12.46 -6.23
CA LEU A 22 -7.41 13.25 -6.62
C LEU A 22 -7.84 14.61 -7.21
N GLU A 23 -7.82 15.65 -6.40
CA GLU A 23 -8.35 16.97 -6.78
C GLU A 23 -7.33 17.90 -7.47
N LEU A 24 -6.06 17.49 -7.58
CA LEU A 24 -5.00 18.33 -8.13
C LEU A 24 -5.00 18.45 -9.68
N ASP A 25 -4.39 19.52 -10.18
CA ASP A 25 -4.07 19.70 -11.60
C ASP A 25 -2.83 18.86 -11.96
N LEU A 26 -2.97 18.03 -12.99
CA LEU A 26 -1.96 17.05 -13.40
C LEU A 26 -0.95 17.62 -14.40
N THR A 27 -1.26 18.76 -15.02
CA THR A 27 -0.46 19.41 -16.08
C THR A 27 1.02 19.60 -15.71
N PRO A 28 1.39 19.94 -14.46
CA PRO A 28 2.79 20.16 -14.10
C PRO A 28 3.64 18.89 -14.04
N PHE A 29 3.05 17.70 -14.00
CA PHE A 29 3.76 16.46 -13.65
C PHE A 29 4.14 15.63 -14.88
N ASN A 30 5.40 15.18 -14.91
CA ASN A 30 5.95 14.33 -15.96
C ASN A 30 6.50 12.99 -15.42
N ALA A 31 6.36 12.72 -14.12
CA ALA A 31 6.62 11.43 -13.50
C ALA A 31 5.64 11.12 -12.37
N LEU A 32 5.20 9.86 -12.29
CA LEU A 32 4.41 9.34 -11.17
C LEU A 32 5.24 8.33 -10.37
N VAL A 33 5.11 8.34 -9.06
CA VAL A 33 5.72 7.34 -8.18
C VAL A 33 4.63 6.56 -7.44
N PHE A 34 4.79 5.23 -7.37
CA PHE A 34 3.88 4.32 -6.69
C PHE A 34 4.65 3.31 -5.85
N THR A 35 4.31 3.21 -4.56
CA THR A 35 4.87 2.19 -3.65
C THR A 35 3.90 1.07 -3.32
N SER A 36 2.66 1.14 -3.82
CA SER A 36 1.59 0.21 -3.50
C SER A 36 0.56 0.13 -4.61
N LYS A 37 0.11 -1.09 -4.92
CA LYS A 37 -1.03 -1.34 -5.83
C LYS A 37 -2.33 -0.65 -5.39
N ASN A 38 -2.50 -0.39 -4.09
CA ASN A 38 -3.72 0.24 -3.58
C ASN A 38 -3.85 1.71 -4.01
N ALA A 39 -2.73 2.40 -4.26
CA ALA A 39 -2.79 3.74 -4.85
C ALA A 39 -3.33 3.68 -6.28
N VAL A 40 -2.98 2.65 -7.06
CA VAL A 40 -3.52 2.43 -8.41
C VAL A 40 -5.02 2.16 -8.34
N PHE A 41 -5.45 1.23 -7.48
CA PHE A 41 -6.88 0.93 -7.30
C PHE A 41 -7.70 2.14 -6.84
N SER A 42 -7.14 2.97 -5.97
CA SER A 42 -7.79 4.22 -5.55
C SER A 42 -8.08 5.14 -6.72
N LEU A 43 -7.11 5.33 -7.63
CA LEU A 43 -7.30 6.16 -8.80
C LEU A 43 -8.34 5.56 -9.75
N LEU A 44 -8.32 4.25 -9.96
CA LEU A 44 -9.28 3.57 -10.83
C LEU A 44 -10.71 3.72 -10.32
N GLU A 45 -10.92 3.61 -9.00
CA GLU A 45 -12.23 3.76 -8.39
C GLU A 45 -12.71 5.22 -8.44
N THR A 46 -11.88 6.15 -7.96
CA THR A 46 -12.27 7.54 -7.78
C THR A 46 -12.31 8.35 -9.07
N LEU A 47 -11.58 7.93 -10.12
CA LEU A 47 -11.48 8.63 -11.40
C LEU A 47 -12.05 7.82 -12.58
N LYS A 48 -12.83 6.76 -12.33
CA LYS A 48 -13.35 5.84 -13.36
C LYS A 48 -13.98 6.54 -14.58
N HIS A 49 -14.68 7.65 -14.34
CA HIS A 49 -15.39 8.42 -15.37
C HIS A 49 -14.73 9.77 -15.67
N SER A 50 -13.50 10.00 -15.18
CA SER A 50 -12.79 11.27 -15.33
C SER A 50 -11.72 11.18 -16.44
N PRO A 51 -11.59 12.20 -17.31
CA PRO A 51 -10.48 12.28 -18.25
C PRO A 51 -9.11 12.34 -17.55
N LYS A 52 -9.07 12.73 -16.26
CA LYS A 52 -7.85 12.73 -15.44
C LYS A 52 -7.20 11.35 -15.36
N LEU A 53 -7.98 10.26 -15.38
CA LEU A 53 -7.43 8.90 -15.35
C LEU A 53 -6.58 8.62 -16.60
N LYS A 54 -7.06 9.04 -17.79
CA LYS A 54 -6.32 8.89 -19.03
C LYS A 54 -5.05 9.74 -19.06
N ALA A 55 -5.13 10.97 -18.52
CA ALA A 55 -3.94 11.82 -18.35
C ALA A 55 -2.89 11.13 -17.47
N LEU A 56 -3.28 10.60 -16.31
CA LEU A 56 -2.38 9.86 -15.41
C LEU A 56 -1.78 8.61 -16.08
N GLN A 57 -2.57 7.86 -16.84
CA GLN A 57 -2.11 6.65 -17.54
C GLN A 57 -0.99 6.94 -18.55
N ASN A 58 -0.94 8.16 -19.10
CA ASN A 58 0.08 8.57 -20.07
C ASN A 58 1.38 9.09 -19.42
N ILE A 59 1.36 9.44 -18.13
CA ILE A 59 2.55 9.91 -17.43
C ILE A 59 3.44 8.70 -17.05
N PRO A 60 4.76 8.74 -17.31
CA PRO A 60 5.70 7.71 -16.88
C PRO A 60 5.61 7.37 -15.39
N ALA A 61 5.29 6.11 -15.07
CA ALA A 61 5.10 5.62 -13.71
C ALA A 61 6.29 4.77 -13.22
N TYR A 62 6.75 5.08 -12.01
CA TYR A 62 7.84 4.42 -11.31
C TYR A 62 7.27 3.60 -10.16
N ALA A 63 7.40 2.28 -10.25
CA ALA A 63 6.83 1.35 -9.29
C ALA A 63 7.92 0.78 -8.37
N LEU A 64 7.67 0.75 -7.06
CA LEU A 64 8.59 0.17 -6.08
C LEU A 64 8.90 -1.32 -6.33
N SER A 65 7.94 -2.07 -6.87
CA SER A 65 8.03 -3.52 -6.96
C SER A 65 7.25 -4.09 -8.14
N GLU A 66 7.62 -5.30 -8.55
CA GLU A 66 6.98 -6.06 -9.62
C GLU A 66 5.45 -6.19 -9.46
N PRO A 67 4.88 -6.51 -8.28
CA PRO A 67 3.43 -6.57 -8.12
C PRO A 67 2.72 -5.22 -8.38
N THR A 68 3.36 -4.12 -8.01
CA THR A 68 2.83 -2.77 -8.25
C THR A 68 2.90 -2.42 -9.73
N ALA A 69 4.04 -2.71 -10.37
CA ALA A 69 4.24 -2.53 -11.81
C ALA A 69 3.24 -3.34 -12.64
N LYS A 70 3.04 -4.61 -12.32
CA LYS A 70 2.04 -5.45 -12.99
C LYS A 70 0.62 -4.89 -12.86
N THR A 71 0.29 -4.33 -11.68
CA THR A 71 -1.01 -3.66 -11.49
C THR A 71 -1.14 -2.43 -12.39
N LEU A 72 -0.10 -1.59 -12.47
CA LEU A 72 -0.08 -0.43 -13.38
C LEU A 72 -0.28 -0.85 -14.84
N GLN A 73 0.47 -1.85 -15.30
CA GLN A 73 0.41 -2.37 -16.68
C GLN A 73 -0.97 -2.95 -17.01
N ASN A 74 -1.54 -3.78 -16.13
CA ASN A 74 -2.88 -4.36 -16.30
C ASN A 74 -3.98 -3.29 -16.39
N HIS A 75 -3.72 -2.09 -15.87
CA HIS A 75 -4.64 -0.97 -15.89
C HIS A 75 -4.16 0.19 -16.78
N HIS A 76 -3.36 -0.13 -17.81
CA HIS A 76 -2.96 0.76 -18.91
C HIS A 76 -2.10 1.97 -18.51
N PHE A 77 -1.44 1.94 -17.36
CA PHE A 77 -0.44 2.96 -17.01
C PHE A 77 0.89 2.69 -17.70
N LYS A 78 1.53 3.76 -18.19
CA LYS A 78 2.87 3.70 -18.78
C LYS A 78 3.93 3.48 -17.70
N THR A 79 4.30 2.22 -17.47
CA THR A 79 5.35 1.88 -16.49
C THR A 79 6.73 2.16 -17.08
N ALA A 80 7.49 3.07 -16.45
CA ALA A 80 8.81 3.50 -16.89
C ALA A 80 9.95 2.85 -16.10
N PHE A 81 9.69 2.43 -14.86
CA PHE A 81 10.68 1.79 -14.02
C PHE A 81 10.01 0.84 -13.00
N ILE A 82 10.69 -0.26 -12.72
CA ILE A 82 10.31 -1.24 -11.70
C ILE A 82 11.49 -1.40 -10.76
N GLY A 83 11.26 -1.12 -9.48
CA GLY A 83 12.27 -1.25 -8.44
C GLY A 83 12.78 -2.67 -8.34
N LYS A 84 14.11 -2.82 -8.26
CA LYS A 84 14.76 -4.13 -8.18
C LYS A 84 14.72 -4.68 -6.76
N LYS A 85 14.75 -3.77 -5.78
CA LYS A 85 14.66 -4.09 -4.35
C LYS A 85 13.35 -3.55 -3.80
N ALA A 86 12.51 -4.42 -3.24
CA ALA A 86 11.20 -4.08 -2.67
C ALA A 86 11.30 -3.33 -1.31
N HIS A 87 12.27 -2.43 -1.16
CA HIS A 87 12.51 -1.62 0.04
C HIS A 87 12.65 -0.14 -0.32
N GLY A 88 11.91 0.72 0.38
CA GLY A 88 11.77 2.14 0.02
C GLY A 88 13.08 2.93 -0.05
N LYS A 89 14.07 2.64 0.81
CA LYS A 89 15.37 3.34 0.79
C LYS A 89 16.20 3.01 -0.45
N GLU A 90 16.23 1.73 -0.83
CA GLU A 90 16.97 1.28 -2.00
C GLU A 90 16.28 1.74 -3.28
N PHE A 91 14.96 1.67 -3.31
CA PHE A 91 14.17 2.22 -4.41
C PHE A 91 14.39 3.71 -4.61
N ALA A 92 14.49 4.51 -3.54
CA ALA A 92 14.83 5.93 -3.64
C ALA A 92 16.14 6.13 -4.39
N LYS A 93 17.20 5.41 -4.01
CA LYS A 93 18.51 5.47 -4.68
C LYS A 93 18.45 5.08 -6.15
N GLU A 94 17.62 4.09 -6.49
CA GLU A 94 17.44 3.62 -7.87
C GLU A 94 16.76 4.67 -8.76
N ILE A 95 15.79 5.42 -8.22
CA ILE A 95 15.00 6.36 -9.02
C ILE A 95 15.52 7.80 -8.97
N ILE A 96 16.31 8.21 -7.98
CA ILE A 96 16.85 9.59 -7.90
C ILE A 96 17.49 10.04 -9.22
N PRO A 97 18.46 9.30 -9.79
CA PRO A 97 19.08 9.69 -11.07
C PRO A 97 18.10 9.74 -12.25
N LEU A 98 16.95 9.08 -12.14
CA LEU A 98 15.92 9.04 -13.18
C LEU A 98 14.87 10.17 -13.03
N LEU A 99 14.93 10.91 -11.91
CA LEU A 99 13.95 11.91 -11.51
C LEU A 99 14.52 13.34 -11.35
N GLU A 100 15.84 13.54 -11.43
CA GLU A 100 16.51 14.84 -11.16
C GLU A 100 15.91 16.04 -11.91
N GLU A 101 15.42 15.86 -13.14
CA GLU A 101 14.83 16.93 -13.96
C GLU A 101 13.30 16.80 -14.10
N LYS A 102 12.67 16.03 -13.22
CA LYS A 102 11.24 15.70 -13.32
C LYS A 102 10.42 16.40 -12.25
N SER A 103 9.22 16.81 -12.65
CA SER A 103 8.17 17.20 -11.73
C SER A 103 7.39 15.94 -11.34
N VAL A 104 7.62 15.49 -10.11
CA VAL A 104 7.20 14.17 -9.63
C VAL A 104 5.94 14.27 -8.79
N LEU A 105 4.94 13.44 -9.10
CA LEU A 105 3.77 13.23 -8.25
C LEU A 105 3.86 11.85 -7.58
N TYR A 106 4.01 11.85 -6.26
CA TYR A 106 3.97 10.64 -5.45
C TYR A 106 2.55 10.38 -4.93
N LEU A 107 1.95 9.30 -5.43
CA LEU A 107 0.60 8.85 -5.08
C LEU A 107 0.71 7.80 -3.98
N ARG A 108 0.26 8.16 -2.76
CA ARG A 108 0.62 7.43 -1.55
C ARG A 108 -0.55 7.19 -0.60
N ALA A 109 -0.29 6.32 0.36
CA ALA A 109 -1.11 6.19 1.55
C ALA A 109 -1.03 7.46 2.41
N LYS A 110 -2.04 7.68 3.24
CA LYS A 110 -2.01 8.70 4.30
C LYS A 110 -0.85 8.43 5.27
N ASP A 111 -0.82 7.23 5.83
CA ASP A 111 0.27 6.75 6.67
C ASP A 111 1.36 6.09 5.82
N ILE A 112 2.59 6.63 5.84
CA ILE A 112 3.73 6.00 5.16
C ILE A 112 4.50 5.16 6.15
N VAL A 113 4.93 4.00 5.66
CA VAL A 113 5.90 3.16 6.35
C VAL A 113 7.32 3.42 5.80
N SER A 114 7.45 3.90 4.56
CA SER A 114 8.73 4.21 3.91
C SER A 114 9.12 5.68 4.06
N SER A 115 10.40 5.94 4.34
CA SER A 115 10.99 7.29 4.29
C SER A 115 11.30 7.78 2.86
N LEU A 116 10.55 7.31 1.85
CA LEU A 116 10.85 7.58 0.44
C LEU A 116 10.75 9.08 0.12
N ASP A 117 9.71 9.73 0.61
CA ASP A 117 9.48 11.16 0.42
C ASP A 117 10.58 12.02 1.02
N ALA A 118 10.99 11.74 2.26
CA ALA A 118 12.11 12.42 2.90
C ALA A 118 13.40 12.29 2.07
N ILE A 119 13.74 11.09 1.62
CA ILE A 119 14.96 10.84 0.85
C ILE A 119 14.92 11.58 -0.50
N LEU A 120 13.79 11.56 -1.21
CA LEU A 120 13.66 12.26 -2.50
C LEU A 120 13.76 13.79 -2.32
N LEU A 121 13.12 14.35 -1.28
CA LEU A 121 13.19 15.79 -0.98
C LEU A 121 14.62 16.23 -0.58
N GLU A 122 15.31 15.43 0.23
CA GLU A 122 16.71 15.69 0.63
C GLU A 122 17.67 15.73 -0.57
N HIS A 123 17.36 14.99 -1.63
CA HIS A 123 18.13 15.00 -2.88
C HIS A 123 17.65 16.04 -3.90
N GLY A 124 16.78 16.98 -3.49
CA GLY A 124 16.33 18.08 -4.32
C GLY A 124 15.34 17.70 -5.43
N ILE A 125 14.74 16.50 -5.37
CA ILE A 125 13.71 16.10 -6.34
C ILE A 125 12.47 17.00 -6.18
N ASN A 126 12.00 17.57 -7.29
CA ASN A 126 10.76 18.34 -7.33
C ASN A 126 9.55 17.41 -7.11
N LEU A 127 9.19 17.21 -5.84
CA LEU A 127 8.22 16.22 -5.41
C LEU A 127 6.95 16.88 -4.86
N LYS A 128 5.80 16.56 -5.48
CA LYS A 128 4.47 16.74 -4.87
C LYS A 128 3.96 15.41 -4.37
N GLN A 129 3.30 15.43 -3.22
CA GLN A 129 2.68 14.25 -2.62
C GLN A 129 1.16 14.38 -2.65
N ALA A 130 0.46 13.28 -2.97
CA ALA A 130 -0.98 13.19 -2.91
C ALA A 130 -1.39 11.93 -2.14
N VAL A 131 -2.17 12.14 -1.07
CA VAL A 131 -2.79 11.06 -0.31
C VAL A 131 -4.02 10.60 -1.08
N VAL A 132 -3.95 9.39 -1.64
CA VAL A 132 -5.08 8.83 -2.39
C VAL A 132 -5.77 7.71 -1.63
N TYR A 133 -5.15 7.12 -0.62
CA TYR A 133 -5.85 6.12 0.20
C TYR A 133 -5.38 6.10 1.65
N GLU A 134 -6.16 5.46 2.52
CA GLU A 134 -5.82 5.14 3.90
C GLU A 134 -6.20 3.68 4.19
N ASN A 135 -5.37 2.98 4.96
CA ASN A 135 -5.70 1.65 5.47
C ASN A 135 -6.21 1.80 6.90
N LYS A 136 -7.53 1.80 7.08
CA LYS A 136 -8.17 2.03 8.38
C LYS A 136 -8.44 0.73 9.11
N LEU A 137 -8.52 0.83 10.43
CA LEU A 137 -9.11 -0.22 11.24
C LEU A 137 -10.62 -0.23 11.01
N LYS A 138 -11.19 -1.40 10.71
CA LYS A 138 -12.65 -1.55 10.62
C LYS A 138 -13.27 -1.38 11.99
N HIS A 139 -14.39 -0.70 12.08
CA HIS A 139 -15.18 -0.67 13.31
C HIS A 139 -16.00 -1.96 13.44
N LEU A 140 -15.66 -2.82 14.40
CA LEU A 140 -16.36 -4.09 14.65
C LEU A 140 -17.28 -3.99 15.87
N THR A 141 -18.53 -4.44 15.71
CA THR A 141 -19.45 -4.66 16.84
C THR A 141 -18.96 -5.80 17.74
N LEU A 142 -19.45 -5.87 18.99
CA LEU A 142 -19.11 -6.96 19.91
C LEU A 142 -19.45 -8.34 19.36
N SER A 143 -20.58 -8.46 18.64
CA SER A 143 -20.99 -9.71 17.99
C SER A 143 -19.99 -10.16 16.93
N GLU A 144 -19.55 -9.23 16.07
CA GLU A 144 -18.55 -9.51 15.03
C GLU A 144 -17.19 -9.88 15.64
N GLN A 145 -16.77 -9.18 16.70
CA GLN A 145 -15.54 -9.52 17.43
C GLN A 145 -15.61 -10.95 17.97
N ASN A 146 -16.71 -11.33 18.61
CA ASN A 146 -16.91 -12.69 19.12
C ASN A 146 -16.88 -13.75 18.02
N ALA A 147 -17.50 -13.50 16.87
CA ALA A 147 -17.50 -14.43 15.73
C ALA A 147 -16.10 -14.56 15.08
N LEU A 148 -15.34 -13.46 15.04
CA LEU A 148 -14.02 -13.41 14.45
C LEU A 148 -12.93 -13.97 15.38
N LYS A 149 -13.14 -13.95 16.69
CA LYS A 149 -12.18 -14.44 17.68
C LYS A 149 -11.59 -15.81 17.27
N PRO A 150 -10.25 -15.93 17.19
CA PRO A 150 -9.62 -17.21 16.94
C PRO A 150 -9.90 -18.19 18.09
N LYS A 151 -9.93 -19.49 17.79
CA LYS A 151 -9.99 -20.52 18.83
C LYS A 151 -8.68 -20.53 19.62
N GLU A 152 -8.71 -21.02 20.85
CA GLU A 152 -7.48 -21.27 21.60
C GLU A 152 -6.53 -22.17 20.81
N ASN A 153 -5.23 -21.93 20.98
CA ASN A 153 -4.14 -22.59 20.26
C ASN A 153 -4.13 -22.40 18.73
N SER A 154 -4.81 -21.37 18.21
CA SER A 154 -4.74 -21.04 16.78
C SER A 154 -3.35 -20.51 16.41
N ILE A 155 -2.82 -20.96 15.26
CA ILE A 155 -1.62 -20.37 14.65
C ILE A 155 -2.04 -19.08 13.92
N LEU A 156 -1.46 -17.96 14.31
CA LEU A 156 -1.78 -16.64 13.75
C LEU A 156 -0.69 -16.22 12.76
N ILE A 157 -1.04 -16.12 11.48
CA ILE A 157 -0.16 -15.60 10.43
C ILE A 157 -0.50 -14.13 10.17
N PHE A 158 0.48 -13.24 10.29
CA PHE A 158 0.34 -11.81 10.00
C PHE A 158 1.15 -11.46 8.76
N THR A 159 0.49 -10.92 7.73
CA THR A 159 1.18 -10.51 6.49
C THR A 159 1.57 -9.03 6.45
N ALA A 160 1.21 -8.26 7.46
CA ALA A 160 1.61 -6.86 7.60
C ALA A 160 1.55 -6.40 9.06
N ILE A 161 2.33 -5.37 9.39
CA ILE A 161 2.33 -4.74 10.73
C ILE A 161 0.93 -4.18 11.07
N SER A 162 0.23 -3.60 10.09
CA SER A 162 -1.12 -3.08 10.28
C SER A 162 -2.10 -4.17 10.72
N HIS A 163 -1.98 -5.40 10.18
CA HIS A 163 -2.80 -6.54 10.58
C HIS A 163 -2.53 -6.97 12.02
N ALA A 164 -1.26 -6.93 12.47
CA ALA A 164 -0.90 -7.22 13.85
C ALA A 164 -1.47 -6.17 14.81
N LYS A 165 -1.32 -4.87 14.48
CA LYS A 165 -1.91 -3.77 15.25
C LYS A 165 -3.43 -3.89 15.34
N ALA A 166 -4.10 -4.16 14.23
CA ALA A 166 -5.56 -4.33 14.19
C ALA A 166 -6.03 -5.52 15.03
N PHE A 167 -5.29 -6.62 15.01
CA PHE A 167 -5.59 -7.78 15.85
C PHE A 167 -5.44 -7.44 17.34
N LEU A 168 -4.32 -6.83 17.73
CA LEU A 168 -4.03 -6.44 19.11
C LEU A 168 -5.01 -5.39 19.65
N HIS A 169 -5.62 -4.59 18.78
CA HIS A 169 -6.69 -3.67 19.16
C HIS A 169 -7.96 -4.39 19.61
N TYR A 170 -8.32 -5.51 18.96
CA TYR A 170 -9.58 -6.22 19.22
C TYR A 170 -9.43 -7.45 20.11
N PHE A 171 -8.25 -8.06 20.17
CA PHE A 171 -8.06 -9.37 20.79
C PHE A 171 -6.79 -9.38 21.65
N GLU A 172 -6.93 -9.80 22.92
CA GLU A 172 -5.79 -10.06 23.79
C GLU A 172 -5.01 -11.30 23.33
N PHE A 173 -3.67 -11.20 23.32
CA PHE A 173 -2.79 -12.27 22.88
C PHE A 173 -2.69 -13.43 23.89
N LEU A 174 -2.93 -13.16 25.17
CA LEU A 174 -2.51 -13.99 26.31
C LEU A 174 -3.28 -15.32 26.49
N LYS A 175 -4.35 -15.59 25.74
CA LYS A 175 -5.12 -16.83 25.84
C LYS A 175 -5.21 -17.66 24.55
N ILE A 176 -4.59 -17.21 23.46
CA ILE A 176 -4.91 -17.73 22.13
C ILE A 176 -3.78 -18.56 21.51
N THR A 177 -2.52 -18.44 21.97
CA THR A 177 -1.37 -19.01 21.25
C THR A 177 -0.34 -19.63 22.20
N PRO A 178 0.14 -20.87 21.97
CA PRO A 178 1.25 -21.43 22.72
C PRO A 178 2.55 -20.65 22.42
N PRO A 179 3.50 -20.57 23.38
CA PRO A 179 4.73 -19.77 23.24
C PRO A 179 5.58 -20.09 22.00
N SER A 180 5.44 -21.28 21.42
CA SER A 180 6.24 -21.79 20.31
C SER A 180 5.76 -21.38 18.90
N ALA A 181 4.61 -20.71 18.73
CA ALA A 181 4.01 -20.46 17.41
C ALA A 181 4.26 -19.06 16.83
N LEU A 182 5.08 -18.22 17.46
CA LEU A 182 5.46 -16.89 16.96
C LEU A 182 6.51 -17.01 15.84
N ALA A 183 6.06 -17.41 14.65
CA ALA A 183 6.83 -17.23 13.43
C ALA A 183 6.45 -15.88 12.81
N THR A 184 7.06 -14.78 13.27
CA THR A 184 7.17 -13.57 12.45
C THR A 184 8.22 -13.80 11.37
N ARG A 185 7.93 -14.69 10.42
CA ARG A 185 8.62 -14.64 9.13
C ARG A 185 7.92 -13.57 8.31
N PRO A 186 8.59 -12.46 7.93
CA PRO A 186 8.06 -11.64 6.87
C PRO A 186 7.93 -12.56 5.65
N LEU A 187 6.70 -12.82 5.23
CA LEU A 187 6.44 -13.34 3.89
C LEU A 187 6.91 -12.24 2.94
N LEU A 188 8.19 -12.31 2.57
CA LEU A 188 8.71 -11.76 1.33
C LEU A 188 7.88 -12.41 0.22
N ILE A 189 6.89 -11.66 -0.28
CA ILE A 189 6.32 -11.82 -1.61
C ILE A 189 6.41 -10.44 -2.27
#